data_AF-A0AAD3E202-F1
#
_entry.id   AF-A0AAD3E202-F1
#
_cell.length_a   1.000
_cell.length_b   1.000
_cell.length_c   1.000
_cell.angle_alpha   90.00
_cell.angle_beta   90.00
_cell.angle_gamma   90.00
#
_symmetry.space_group_name_H-M   'P 1'
#
loop_
_entity.id
_entity.type
_entity.pdbx_description
1 polymer ?
#
loop_
_entity_poly.entity_id
_entity_poly.type
_entity_poly.pdbx_seq_one_letter_code
_entity_poly.pdbx_strand_id
1 'polypeptide(L)'
;MCEICEGEVVRTRGRLPHSLHCTLPPHSPLFPCPLLPCQTVLHRTNSCRTSLPPSLCITSFFTLLSSLPCRTSLPCRTLPYTAPQWDPSSFSAQAVSNATWALASMGYREQSYFRSAVQAVLRGCGMERAKPREWSSFFVALAAVQYRPPPSLVALLRRSVCSDPWGADRVQAWTNLLFALNALGIYDEAVLQWATSCTAATGWRPMGHQGLTNCLWSLAVLPPGSLLRHAELVGMLVEGLERCGAEALNEISRVQTWQAHLEIESAHQLWEEQQRQEQQRDQRQQQPQKQRQLHLGRSDQPSSALPAASLPSNVLLPRTSKRRSPPSPPSPPTSPPLPSSASFPLPRLSPDLAASVRQTMLGVSAKVLQQPVTALQLDVAGCATYLLVAGERGRAQGQQRGQQQQRGQEGSAGSSSSRLSNGSIAGGSGNSSSSMPSSSDGNNNSSGTGPCRITRVEQEWLVPELGVRVDLSVWLSDGRQVVVEVDGPSHYFCNEPRTKEPRAALRDRQLARVFGRENVLCVPYWDWDEMAGRQEEKLAYLAALLRLD
;
A
#
# COMPACT_ATOMS: atom_id res chain seq x y z
N MET A 1 -7.06 -10.62 9.93
CA MET A 1 -6.65 -11.41 8.74
C MET A 1 -7.12 -12.87 8.77
N CYS A 2 -7.83 -13.32 9.81
CA CYS A 2 -8.28 -14.71 9.93
C CYS A 2 -9.78 -14.90 9.58
N GLU A 3 -10.47 -13.86 9.11
CA GLU A 3 -11.86 -13.93 8.61
C GLU A 3 -11.94 -14.32 7.12
N ILE A 4 -10.81 -14.56 6.44
CA ILE A 4 -10.73 -14.71 4.97
C ILE A 4 -11.23 -16.10 4.48
N CYS A 5 -11.62 -17.04 5.35
CA CYS A 5 -11.96 -18.41 4.94
C CYS A 5 -13.24 -19.02 5.52
N GLU A 6 -14.20 -18.22 6.00
CA GLU A 6 -15.50 -18.77 6.43
C GLU A 6 -16.59 -18.49 5.39
N GLY A 7 -16.74 -19.45 4.47
CA GLY A 7 -17.88 -19.57 3.57
C GLY A 7 -18.36 -21.02 3.55
N GLU A 8 -19.52 -21.26 4.17
CA GLU A 8 -20.34 -22.49 4.14
C GLU A 8 -19.75 -23.79 4.71
N VAL A 9 -20.14 -24.10 5.96
CA VAL A 9 -20.20 -25.48 6.46
C VAL A 9 -21.31 -26.20 5.70
N VAL A 10 -20.93 -27.06 4.76
CA VAL A 10 -21.84 -28.00 4.08
C VAL A 10 -22.51 -28.90 5.13
N ARG A 11 -23.82 -28.72 5.34
CA ARG A 11 -24.65 -29.68 6.10
C ARG A 11 -24.74 -30.98 5.31
N THR A 12 -23.82 -31.91 5.54
CA THR A 12 -23.99 -33.30 5.10
C THR A 12 -25.03 -33.99 6.00
N ARG A 13 -26.26 -34.15 5.51
CA ARG A 13 -27.24 -35.08 6.06
C ARG A 13 -26.81 -36.52 5.72
N GLY A 14 -25.99 -37.12 6.58
CA GLY A 14 -25.74 -38.55 6.59
C GLY A 14 -26.51 -39.22 7.72
N ARG A 15 -27.44 -40.13 7.39
CA ARG A 15 -28.10 -41.02 8.36
C ARG A 15 -27.05 -41.98 8.94
N LEU A 16 -26.97 -42.07 10.26
CA LEU A 16 -26.38 -43.21 10.98
C LEU A 16 -27.50 -43.95 11.74
N PRO A 17 -27.42 -45.29 11.88
CA PRO A 17 -28.51 -46.12 12.37
C PRO A 17 -28.50 -46.30 13.90
N HIS A 18 -29.72 -46.48 14.42
CA HIS A 18 -30.17 -47.22 15.61
C HIS A 18 -29.44 -47.13 16.96
N SER A 19 -30.15 -46.45 17.87
CA SER A 19 -30.53 -46.83 19.24
C SER A 19 -29.48 -47.28 20.25
N LEU A 20 -29.26 -46.42 21.25
CA LEU A 20 -29.18 -46.85 22.65
C LEU A 20 -30.14 -45.98 23.46
N HIS A 21 -31.14 -46.63 24.07
CA HIS A 21 -32.08 -46.04 25.01
C HIS A 21 -31.37 -45.67 26.31
N CYS A 22 -31.57 -44.45 26.79
CA CYS A 22 -31.43 -44.09 28.20
C CYS A 22 -32.57 -43.15 28.58
N THR A 23 -33.49 -43.66 29.40
CA THR A 23 -34.62 -42.96 30.01
C THR A 23 -34.19 -42.28 31.30
N LEU A 24 -34.40 -40.97 31.44
CA LEU A 24 -34.51 -40.26 32.72
C LEU A 24 -35.49 -39.05 32.59
N PRO A 25 -36.15 -38.62 33.68
CA PRO A 25 -37.43 -37.91 33.67
C PRO A 25 -37.30 -36.37 33.63
N PRO A 26 -38.39 -35.62 33.35
CA PRO A 26 -38.36 -34.16 33.27
C PRO A 26 -38.54 -33.51 34.64
N HIS A 27 -37.83 -32.41 34.91
CA HIS A 27 -38.23 -31.18 35.63
C HIS A 27 -37.01 -30.44 36.27
N SER A 28 -36.50 -29.43 35.56
CA SER A 28 -35.91 -28.12 36.00
C SER A 28 -34.73 -28.03 37.02
N PRO A 29 -34.09 -26.86 37.22
CA PRO A 29 -33.24 -26.08 36.29
C PRO A 29 -31.84 -25.72 36.89
N LEU A 30 -30.96 -25.13 36.06
CA LEU A 30 -29.71 -24.39 36.39
C LEU A 30 -28.54 -25.18 37.03
N PHE A 31 -27.47 -25.46 36.25
CA PHE A 31 -26.04 -25.32 36.60
C PHE A 31 -25.17 -25.56 35.34
N PRO A 32 -23.93 -25.00 35.25
CA PRO A 32 -23.18 -24.85 34.01
C PRO A 32 -22.48 -26.14 33.58
N CYS A 33 -22.33 -26.26 32.27
CA CYS A 33 -21.66 -27.37 31.58
C CYS A 33 -20.18 -27.48 32.03
N PRO A 34 -19.66 -28.67 32.38
CA PRO A 34 -18.25 -28.82 32.72
C PRO A 34 -17.41 -28.81 31.45
N LEU A 35 -16.60 -27.76 31.27
CA LEU A 35 -15.49 -27.77 30.33
C LEU A 35 -14.48 -28.81 30.79
N LEU A 36 -14.39 -29.94 30.09
CA LEU A 36 -13.22 -30.80 30.20
C LEU A 36 -12.00 -30.04 29.63
N PRO A 37 -10.87 -29.95 30.36
CA PRO A 37 -9.68 -29.34 29.81
C PRO A 37 -9.10 -30.22 28.68
N CYS A 38 -8.80 -29.58 27.53
CA CYS A 38 -8.16 -30.17 26.35
C CYS A 38 -6.85 -30.94 26.65
N GLN A 39 -6.25 -30.75 27.83
CA GLN A 39 -5.09 -31.51 28.32
C GLN A 39 -5.35 -33.04 28.38
N THR A 40 -6.58 -33.47 28.66
CA THR A 40 -6.89 -34.91 28.84
C THR A 40 -6.86 -35.69 27.52
N VAL A 41 -7.09 -35.01 26.39
CA VAL A 41 -7.06 -35.63 25.05
C VAL A 41 -5.62 -35.83 24.56
N LEU A 42 -4.72 -34.89 24.87
CA LEU A 42 -3.28 -34.98 24.55
C LEU A 42 -2.57 -36.14 25.25
N HIS A 43 -2.99 -36.49 26.48
CA HIS A 43 -2.38 -37.61 27.21
C HIS A 43 -2.83 -38.99 26.71
N ARG A 44 -4.06 -39.11 26.18
CA ARG A 44 -4.60 -40.39 25.69
C ARG A 44 -4.09 -40.76 24.29
N THR A 45 -3.77 -39.80 23.42
CA THR A 45 -3.22 -40.09 22.08
C THR A 45 -1.77 -40.56 22.11
N ASN A 46 -0.98 -40.17 23.12
CA ASN A 46 0.39 -40.65 23.31
C ASN A 46 0.50 -42.13 23.68
N SER A 47 -0.60 -42.78 24.08
CA SER A 47 -0.61 -44.21 24.47
C SER A 47 -0.97 -45.17 23.32
N CYS A 48 -1.39 -44.69 22.16
CA CYS A 48 -1.70 -45.53 21.00
C CYS A 48 -0.58 -45.47 19.96
N ARG A 49 0.51 -46.22 20.21
CA ARG A 49 1.63 -46.39 19.25
C ARG A 49 1.35 -47.39 18.12
N THR A 50 0.14 -47.90 17.97
CA THR A 50 -0.16 -48.95 17.00
C THR A 50 -1.45 -48.68 16.23
N SER A 51 -1.30 -48.26 14.97
CA SER A 51 -2.11 -48.61 13.77
C SER A 51 -2.56 -47.47 12.83
N LEU A 52 -2.28 -46.20 13.13
CA LEU A 52 -2.55 -45.09 12.19
C LEU A 52 -1.29 -44.26 11.93
N PRO A 53 -0.98 -43.88 10.66
CA PRO A 53 0.14 -42.99 10.39
C PRO A 53 -0.11 -41.64 11.09
N PRO A 54 0.89 -41.06 11.78
CA PRO A 54 0.75 -39.80 12.52
C PRO A 54 0.16 -38.64 11.71
N SER A 55 0.39 -38.65 10.39
CA SER A 55 -0.14 -37.66 9.44
C SER A 55 -1.68 -37.63 9.38
N LEU A 56 -2.37 -38.76 9.54
CA LEU A 56 -3.84 -38.82 9.49
C LEU A 56 -4.45 -38.28 10.79
N CYS A 57 -3.94 -38.69 11.96
CA CYS A 57 -4.46 -38.20 13.24
C CYS A 57 -4.25 -36.68 13.42
N ILE A 58 -3.10 -36.15 12.99
CA ILE A 58 -2.76 -34.74 13.14
C ILE A 58 -3.56 -33.86 12.18
N THR A 59 -3.70 -34.29 10.92
CA THR A 59 -4.49 -33.56 9.92
C THR A 59 -5.97 -33.50 10.31
N SER A 60 -6.53 -34.62 10.75
CA SER A 60 -7.92 -34.68 11.22
C SER A 60 -8.12 -33.87 12.50
N PHE A 61 -7.18 -33.92 13.44
CA PHE A 61 -7.23 -33.15 14.69
C PHE A 61 -7.21 -31.64 14.43
N PHE A 62 -6.30 -31.17 13.57
CA PHE A 62 -6.18 -29.75 13.29
C PHE A 62 -7.27 -29.21 12.37
N THR A 63 -7.73 -30.02 11.42
CA THR A 63 -8.92 -29.68 10.61
C THR A 63 -10.14 -29.54 11.53
N LEU A 64 -10.32 -30.47 12.47
CA LEU A 64 -11.41 -30.42 13.44
C LEU A 64 -11.29 -29.19 14.36
N LEU A 65 -10.11 -28.92 14.92
CA LEU A 65 -9.88 -27.74 15.77
C LEU A 65 -10.09 -26.42 15.03
N SER A 66 -9.65 -26.33 13.77
CA SER A 66 -9.85 -25.13 12.95
C SER A 66 -11.31 -24.91 12.55
N SER A 67 -12.15 -25.95 12.61
CA SER A 67 -13.58 -25.88 12.31
C SER A 67 -14.46 -25.55 13.52
N LEU A 68 -13.86 -25.38 14.71
CA LEU A 68 -14.58 -24.98 15.92
C LEU A 68 -14.75 -23.46 15.96
N PRO A 69 -15.96 -22.93 16.22
CA PRO A 69 -16.25 -21.48 16.23
C PRO A 69 -15.63 -20.72 17.42
N CYS A 70 -14.93 -21.40 18.33
CA CYS A 70 -14.35 -20.78 19.52
C CYS A 70 -12.92 -20.28 19.28
N ARG A 71 -12.79 -19.04 18.80
CA ARG A 71 -11.55 -18.26 18.92
C ARG A 71 -11.42 -17.68 20.32
N THR A 72 -11.30 -18.53 21.35
CA THR A 72 -10.89 -18.03 22.66
C THR A 72 -9.42 -17.64 22.57
N SER A 73 -9.10 -16.41 22.96
CA SER A 73 -7.76 -15.80 23.10
C SER A 73 -6.88 -16.48 24.16
N LEU A 74 -6.94 -17.81 24.28
CA LEU A 74 -5.93 -18.56 24.99
C LEU A 74 -4.61 -18.40 24.22
N PRO A 75 -3.54 -17.89 24.84
CA PRO A 75 -2.26 -17.83 24.18
C PRO A 75 -1.82 -19.25 23.88
N CYS A 76 -1.89 -19.67 22.62
CA CYS A 76 -1.23 -20.88 22.11
C CYS A 76 0.32 -20.77 22.16
N ARG A 77 0.87 -19.92 23.04
CA ARG A 77 2.28 -19.96 23.46
C ARG A 77 2.61 -21.20 24.28
N THR A 78 1.60 -21.96 24.72
CA THR A 78 1.76 -23.22 25.45
C THR A 78 1.16 -24.40 24.71
N LEU A 79 1.37 -24.52 23.39
CA LEU A 79 1.67 -25.87 22.89
C LEU A 79 2.97 -26.25 23.62
N PRO A 80 3.02 -27.36 24.37
CA PRO A 80 4.19 -27.68 25.18
C PRO A 80 5.42 -27.59 24.29
N TYR A 81 6.49 -26.99 24.81
CA TYR A 81 7.83 -26.87 24.21
C TYR A 81 8.44 -28.23 23.80
N THR A 82 7.71 -29.32 24.08
CA THR A 82 7.94 -30.70 23.65
C THR A 82 7.00 -31.14 22.53
N ALA A 83 6.44 -30.22 21.72
CA ALA A 83 5.83 -30.60 20.45
C ALA A 83 6.92 -31.38 19.70
N PRO A 84 6.70 -32.68 19.36
CA PRO A 84 7.70 -33.44 18.63
C PRO A 84 8.07 -32.60 17.41
N GLN A 85 9.36 -32.46 17.11
CA GLN A 85 9.85 -31.75 15.92
C GLN A 85 9.03 -32.22 14.72
N TRP A 86 7.99 -31.46 14.37
CA TRP A 86 7.08 -31.82 13.31
C TRP A 86 7.86 -31.58 12.05
N ASP A 87 8.38 -32.64 11.48
CA ASP A 87 9.10 -32.58 10.23
C ASP A 87 8.10 -32.72 9.09
N PRO A 88 7.77 -31.63 8.37
CA PRO A 88 6.84 -31.70 7.26
C PRO A 88 7.41 -32.52 6.10
N SER A 89 8.70 -32.88 6.12
CA SER A 89 9.35 -33.67 5.06
C SER A 89 8.73 -35.06 4.87
N SER A 90 8.09 -35.62 5.90
CA SER A 90 7.44 -36.93 5.83
C SER A 90 5.97 -36.86 5.42
N PHE A 91 5.42 -35.66 5.18
CA PHE A 91 4.00 -35.48 4.88
C PHE A 91 3.74 -35.60 3.37
N SER A 92 2.53 -36.05 3.01
CA SER A 92 2.02 -35.90 1.64
C SER A 92 1.68 -34.44 1.35
N ALA A 93 1.54 -34.07 0.07
CA ALA A 93 1.11 -32.73 -0.33
C ALA A 93 -0.13 -32.22 0.41
N GLN A 94 -1.16 -33.07 0.52
CA GLN A 94 -2.39 -32.74 1.26
C GLN A 94 -2.13 -32.54 2.75
N ALA A 95 -1.32 -33.40 3.37
CA ALA A 95 -0.98 -33.28 4.79
C ALA A 95 -0.14 -32.03 5.07
N VAL A 96 0.84 -31.70 4.22
CA VAL A 96 1.63 -30.45 4.32
C VAL A 96 0.72 -29.23 4.22
N SER A 97 -0.14 -29.18 3.20
CA SER A 97 -1.07 -28.07 3.00
C SER A 97 -1.99 -27.88 4.22
N ASN A 98 -2.66 -28.95 4.66
CA ASN A 98 -3.63 -28.87 5.75
C ASN A 98 -2.97 -28.51 7.09
N ALA A 99 -1.82 -29.11 7.42
CA ALA A 99 -1.10 -28.80 8.65
C ALA A 99 -0.61 -27.34 8.66
N THR A 100 -0.07 -26.86 7.54
CA THR A 100 0.41 -25.49 7.39
C THR A 100 -0.73 -24.49 7.54
N TRP A 101 -1.86 -24.73 6.86
CA TRP A 101 -3.04 -23.88 6.96
C TRP A 101 -3.63 -23.86 8.37
N ALA A 102 -3.77 -25.02 9.01
CA ALA A 102 -4.35 -25.06 10.34
C ALA A 102 -3.46 -24.36 11.39
N LEU A 103 -2.13 -24.54 11.33
CA LEU A 103 -1.20 -23.84 12.20
C LEU A 103 -1.26 -22.32 12.00
N ALA A 104 -1.26 -21.86 10.75
CA ALA A 104 -1.43 -20.45 10.44
C ALA A 104 -2.74 -19.88 11.01
N SER A 105 -3.84 -20.60 10.84
CA SER A 105 -5.19 -20.24 11.32
C SER A 105 -5.31 -20.18 12.84
N MET A 106 -4.60 -21.05 13.56
CA MET A 106 -4.52 -21.03 15.02
C MET A 106 -3.62 -19.92 15.58
N GLY A 107 -2.99 -19.10 14.73
CA GLY A 107 -2.09 -18.06 15.20
C GLY A 107 -0.66 -18.53 15.47
N TYR A 108 -0.27 -19.73 15.04
CA TYR A 108 1.13 -20.17 15.13
C TYR A 108 1.99 -19.36 14.14
N ARG A 109 3.13 -18.82 14.60
CA ARG A 109 3.96 -17.87 13.85
C ARG A 109 5.44 -18.23 13.82
N GLU A 110 5.83 -19.40 14.35
CA GLU A 110 7.24 -19.80 14.33
C GLU A 110 7.70 -20.11 12.89
N GLN A 111 8.61 -19.27 12.40
CA GLN A 111 9.07 -19.31 11.00
C GLN A 111 9.84 -20.60 10.65
N SER A 112 10.39 -21.29 11.65
CA SER A 112 11.10 -22.57 11.48
C SER A 112 10.21 -23.66 10.88
N TYR A 113 8.95 -23.76 11.33
CA TYR A 113 7.99 -24.71 10.78
C TYR A 113 7.66 -24.37 9.32
N PHE A 114 7.30 -23.12 9.03
CA PHE A 114 6.91 -22.70 7.68
C PHE A 114 8.06 -22.86 6.68
N ARG A 115 9.30 -22.59 7.11
CA ARG A 115 10.51 -22.90 6.36
C ARG A 115 10.61 -24.39 6.05
N SER A 116 10.38 -25.25 7.04
CA SER A 116 10.44 -26.70 6.88
C SER A 116 9.32 -27.23 5.96
N ALA A 117 8.12 -26.64 6.04
CA ALA A 117 7.00 -26.97 5.16
C ALA A 117 7.30 -26.60 3.70
N VAL A 118 7.88 -25.42 3.45
CA VAL A 118 8.37 -25.02 2.13
C VAL A 118 9.47 -25.96 1.63
N GLN A 119 10.41 -26.35 2.49
CA GLN A 119 11.46 -27.31 2.12
C GLN A 119 10.88 -28.69 1.77
N ALA A 120 9.86 -29.16 2.49
CA ALA A 120 9.18 -30.42 2.18
C ALA A 120 8.53 -30.39 0.78
N VAL A 121 7.88 -29.28 0.42
CA VAL A 121 7.33 -29.07 -0.92
C VAL A 121 8.44 -29.13 -1.97
N LEU A 122 9.55 -28.42 -1.75
CA LEU A 122 10.67 -28.37 -2.69
C LEU A 122 11.44 -29.69 -2.82
N ARG A 123 11.47 -30.52 -1.77
CA ARG A 123 12.09 -31.86 -1.79
C ARG A 123 11.21 -32.93 -2.43
N GLY A 124 9.96 -32.60 -2.77
CA GLY A 124 9.08 -33.49 -3.51
C GLY A 124 8.11 -34.29 -2.64
N CYS A 125 7.36 -33.63 -1.75
CA CYS A 125 6.23 -34.24 -1.03
C CYS A 125 5.01 -34.59 -1.92
N GLY A 126 5.17 -34.57 -3.25
CA GLY A 126 4.10 -34.79 -4.24
C GLY A 126 3.30 -33.53 -4.61
N MET A 127 3.72 -32.33 -4.16
CA MET A 127 2.98 -31.08 -4.41
C MET A 127 2.79 -30.79 -5.89
N GLU A 128 3.69 -31.23 -6.78
CA GLU A 128 3.57 -31.01 -8.23
C GLU A 128 2.28 -31.64 -8.82
N ARG A 129 1.77 -32.69 -8.17
CA ARG A 129 0.54 -33.42 -8.54
C ARG A 129 -0.62 -33.15 -7.59
N ALA A 130 -0.47 -32.19 -6.69
CA ALA A 130 -1.50 -31.84 -5.73
C ALA A 130 -2.70 -31.21 -6.42
N LYS A 131 -3.89 -31.31 -5.81
CA LYS A 131 -5.06 -30.66 -6.38
C LYS A 131 -4.95 -29.15 -6.13
N PRO A 132 -5.76 -28.36 -6.87
CA PRO A 132 -5.80 -26.90 -6.71
C PRO A 132 -6.00 -26.39 -5.30
N ARG A 133 -6.81 -27.11 -4.51
CA ARG A 133 -7.12 -26.75 -3.13
C ARG A 133 -5.88 -26.82 -2.24
N GLU A 134 -5.00 -27.80 -2.41
CA GLU A 134 -3.79 -27.93 -1.61
C GLU A 134 -2.81 -26.78 -1.91
N TRP A 135 -2.65 -26.40 -3.19
CA TRP A 135 -1.85 -25.23 -3.55
C TRP A 135 -2.39 -23.94 -2.96
N SER A 136 -3.70 -23.69 -3.11
CA SER A 136 -4.29 -22.45 -2.60
C SER A 136 -4.25 -22.37 -1.08
N SER A 137 -4.60 -23.45 -0.37
CA SER A 137 -4.52 -23.50 1.10
C SER A 137 -3.09 -23.31 1.61
N PHE A 138 -2.09 -23.91 0.95
CA PHE A 138 -0.70 -23.75 1.33
C PHE A 138 -0.23 -22.29 1.19
N PHE A 139 -0.48 -21.65 0.05
CA PHE A 139 -0.09 -20.26 -0.16
C PHE A 139 -0.88 -19.27 0.72
N VAL A 140 -2.18 -19.49 0.93
CA VAL A 140 -2.98 -18.70 1.88
C VAL A 140 -2.40 -18.80 3.29
N ALA A 141 -1.94 -19.99 3.69
CA ALA A 141 -1.28 -20.18 4.98
C ALA A 141 0.02 -19.37 5.09
N LEU A 142 0.87 -19.39 4.05
CA LEU A 142 2.10 -18.59 4.00
C LEU A 142 1.81 -17.09 4.05
N ALA A 143 0.79 -16.62 3.32
CA ALA A 143 0.35 -15.22 3.36
C ALA A 143 -0.16 -14.82 4.75
N ALA A 144 -0.92 -15.69 5.43
CA ALA A 144 -1.46 -15.42 6.76
C ALA A 144 -0.38 -15.30 7.86
N VAL A 145 0.80 -15.88 7.64
CA VAL A 145 1.95 -15.78 8.55
C VAL A 145 3.09 -14.94 7.98
N GLN A 146 2.84 -14.21 6.89
CA GLN A 146 3.78 -13.28 6.29
C GLN A 146 5.11 -13.96 5.92
N TYR A 147 5.06 -15.22 5.51
CA TYR A 147 6.22 -15.98 5.08
C TYR A 147 6.40 -15.80 3.57
N ARG A 148 7.44 -15.08 3.17
CA ARG A 148 7.80 -14.90 1.77
C ARG A 148 8.46 -16.17 1.22
N PRO A 149 7.85 -16.86 0.24
CA PRO A 149 8.42 -18.08 -0.31
C PRO A 149 9.62 -17.80 -1.24
N PRO A 150 10.56 -18.74 -1.37
CA PRO A 150 11.68 -18.60 -2.30
C PRO A 150 11.21 -18.71 -3.76
N PRO A 151 11.94 -18.10 -4.73
CA PRO A 151 11.59 -18.17 -6.15
C PRO A 151 11.45 -19.58 -6.71
N SER A 152 12.17 -20.57 -6.16
CA SER A 152 12.07 -21.98 -6.55
C SER A 152 10.68 -22.57 -6.31
N LEU A 153 9.98 -22.14 -5.25
CA LEU A 153 8.62 -22.60 -4.95
C LEU A 153 7.62 -21.98 -5.95
N VAL A 154 7.83 -20.73 -6.35
CA VAL A 154 7.02 -20.06 -7.39
C VAL A 154 7.23 -20.72 -8.74
N ALA A 155 8.48 -21.02 -9.12
CA ALA A 155 8.78 -21.75 -10.35
C ALA A 155 8.14 -23.15 -10.37
N LEU A 156 8.10 -23.82 -9.21
CA LEU A 156 7.41 -25.09 -9.07
C LEU A 156 5.88 -24.94 -9.26
N LEU A 157 5.27 -23.98 -8.58
CA LEU A 157 3.85 -23.66 -8.73
C LEU A 157 3.51 -23.37 -10.21
N ARG A 158 4.28 -22.50 -10.86
CA ARG A 158 4.08 -22.11 -12.26
C ARG A 158 4.03 -23.33 -13.18
N ARG A 159 4.97 -24.27 -13.02
CA ARG A 159 4.97 -25.53 -13.81
C ARG A 159 3.71 -26.35 -13.58
N SER A 160 3.19 -26.39 -12.36
CA SER A 160 1.98 -27.15 -12.00
C SER A 160 0.70 -26.49 -12.53
N VAL A 161 0.51 -25.18 -12.30
CA VAL A 161 -0.73 -24.48 -12.67
C VAL A 161 -0.82 -24.17 -14.15
N CYS A 162 0.31 -23.87 -14.81
CA CYS A 162 0.31 -23.59 -16.25
C CYS A 162 0.23 -24.87 -17.11
N SER A 163 0.44 -26.06 -16.52
CA SER A 163 0.27 -27.34 -17.26
C SER A 163 -1.17 -27.82 -17.33
N ASP A 164 -2.03 -27.42 -16.39
CA ASP A 164 -3.42 -27.86 -16.30
C ASP A 164 -4.31 -26.70 -15.83
N PRO A 165 -5.09 -26.04 -16.72
CA PRO A 165 -5.96 -24.95 -16.33
C PRO A 165 -7.06 -25.45 -15.37
N TRP A 166 -7.24 -24.73 -14.26
CA TRP A 166 -8.22 -25.13 -13.25
C TRP A 166 -9.63 -24.74 -13.73
N GLY A 167 -10.51 -25.74 -13.88
CA GLY A 167 -11.88 -25.55 -14.35
C GLY A 167 -12.80 -24.74 -13.40
N ALA A 168 -14.04 -24.52 -13.85
CA ALA A 168 -15.05 -23.73 -13.13
C ALA A 168 -15.40 -24.29 -11.73
N ASP A 169 -15.28 -25.60 -11.55
CA ASP A 169 -15.46 -26.30 -10.27
C ASP A 169 -14.40 -25.93 -9.22
N ARG A 170 -13.33 -25.24 -9.62
CA ARG A 170 -12.16 -24.93 -8.79
C ARG A 170 -11.93 -23.43 -8.65
N VAL A 171 -12.94 -22.63 -8.93
CA VAL A 171 -12.81 -21.17 -8.98
C VAL A 171 -12.33 -20.59 -7.65
N GLN A 172 -12.87 -21.06 -6.52
CA GLN A 172 -12.40 -20.64 -5.21
C GLN A 172 -10.91 -20.91 -4.97
N ALA A 173 -10.37 -22.00 -5.55
CA ALA A 173 -8.97 -22.35 -5.34
C ALA A 173 -8.04 -21.40 -6.08
N TRP A 174 -8.28 -21.10 -7.36
CA TRP A 174 -7.38 -20.18 -8.09
C TRP A 174 -7.54 -18.73 -7.64
N THR A 175 -8.74 -18.27 -7.25
CA THR A 175 -8.92 -16.90 -6.72
C THR A 175 -8.17 -16.72 -5.40
N ASN A 176 -8.21 -17.71 -4.51
CA ASN A 176 -7.43 -17.73 -3.27
C ASN A 176 -5.93 -17.80 -3.52
N LEU A 177 -5.50 -18.59 -4.52
CA LEU A 177 -4.10 -18.65 -4.90
C LEU A 177 -3.61 -17.30 -5.39
N LEU A 178 -4.35 -16.66 -6.31
CA LEU A 178 -4.00 -15.35 -6.86
C LEU A 178 -3.91 -14.29 -5.75
N PHE A 179 -4.89 -14.26 -4.85
CA PHE A 179 -4.87 -13.41 -3.66
C PHE A 179 -3.58 -13.63 -2.84
N ALA A 180 -3.27 -14.88 -2.50
CA ALA A 180 -2.14 -15.21 -1.64
C ALA A 180 -0.79 -14.86 -2.30
N LEU A 181 -0.62 -15.14 -3.59
CA LEU A 181 0.60 -14.81 -4.32
C LEU A 181 0.88 -13.30 -4.30
N ASN A 182 -0.13 -12.51 -4.64
CA ASN A 182 0.04 -11.06 -4.72
C ASN A 182 0.15 -10.42 -3.32
N ALA A 183 -0.53 -10.97 -2.30
CA ALA A 183 -0.32 -10.60 -0.91
C ALA A 183 1.11 -10.89 -0.42
N LEU A 184 1.77 -11.91 -0.98
CA LEU A 184 3.17 -12.24 -0.74
C LEU A 184 4.16 -11.48 -1.66
N GLY A 185 3.65 -10.57 -2.49
CA GLY A 185 4.45 -9.76 -3.41
C GLY A 185 5.04 -10.56 -4.56
N ILE A 186 4.41 -11.68 -4.90
CA ILE A 186 4.84 -12.57 -5.97
C ILE A 186 4.13 -12.13 -7.25
N TYR A 187 4.89 -11.54 -8.15
CA TYR A 187 4.45 -11.26 -9.52
C TYR A 187 5.04 -12.30 -10.47
N ASP A 188 4.18 -13.07 -11.13
CA ASP A 188 4.58 -13.95 -12.23
C ASP A 188 3.62 -13.75 -13.40
N GLU A 189 4.16 -13.28 -14.52
CA GLU A 189 3.39 -12.93 -15.71
C GLU A 189 2.62 -14.14 -16.27
N ALA A 190 3.23 -15.32 -16.28
CA ALA A 190 2.59 -16.52 -16.80
C ALA A 190 1.44 -16.99 -15.90
N VAL A 191 1.58 -16.84 -14.58
CA VAL A 191 0.49 -17.11 -13.64
C VAL A 191 -0.66 -16.12 -13.81
N LEU A 192 -0.40 -14.84 -14.05
CA LEU A 192 -1.46 -13.86 -14.30
C LEU A 192 -2.17 -14.10 -15.64
N GLN A 193 -1.44 -14.43 -16.71
CA GLN A 193 -2.03 -14.82 -17.99
C GLN A 193 -2.86 -16.11 -17.87
N TRP A 194 -2.41 -17.06 -17.05
CA TRP A 194 -3.19 -18.24 -16.70
C TRP A 194 -4.48 -17.88 -15.96
N ALA A 195 -4.44 -16.96 -15.00
CA ALA A 195 -5.63 -16.49 -14.28
C ALA A 195 -6.62 -15.75 -15.20
N THR A 196 -6.12 -14.95 -16.15
CA THR A 196 -6.93 -14.32 -17.21
C THR A 196 -7.62 -15.39 -18.03
N SER A 197 -6.89 -16.40 -18.48
CA SER A 197 -7.43 -17.52 -19.28
C SER A 197 -8.49 -18.33 -18.51
N CYS A 198 -8.25 -18.59 -17.22
CA CYS A 198 -9.22 -19.25 -16.35
C CYS A 198 -10.50 -18.40 -16.23
N THR A 199 -10.36 -17.09 -16.01
CA THR A 199 -11.49 -16.18 -15.88
C THR A 199 -12.31 -16.08 -17.17
N ALA A 200 -11.65 -16.02 -18.33
CA ALA A 200 -12.30 -15.99 -19.63
C ALA A 200 -13.07 -17.30 -19.90
N ALA A 201 -12.51 -18.45 -19.51
CA ALA A 201 -13.14 -19.76 -19.72
C ALA A 201 -14.32 -20.02 -18.76
N THR A 202 -14.19 -19.66 -17.48
CA THR A 202 -15.21 -19.95 -16.46
C THR A 202 -16.26 -18.85 -16.33
N GLY A 203 -15.96 -17.66 -16.83
CA GLY A 203 -16.68 -16.43 -16.51
C GLY A 203 -16.46 -15.99 -15.06
N TRP A 204 -16.95 -14.80 -14.73
CA TRP A 204 -16.83 -14.20 -13.40
C TRP A 204 -17.88 -14.71 -12.39
N ARG A 205 -19.04 -15.19 -12.86
CA ARG A 205 -20.16 -15.57 -11.99
C ARG A 205 -19.81 -16.62 -10.91
N PRO A 206 -19.05 -17.69 -11.21
CA PRO A 206 -18.72 -18.69 -10.19
C PRO A 206 -17.76 -18.20 -9.10
N MET A 207 -17.12 -17.04 -9.27
CA MET A 207 -16.20 -16.48 -8.25
C MET A 207 -16.95 -15.96 -7.02
N GLY A 208 -18.22 -15.59 -7.18
CA GLY A 208 -18.95 -14.80 -6.18
C GLY A 208 -18.30 -13.44 -5.93
N HIS A 209 -18.92 -12.63 -5.08
CA HIS A 209 -18.41 -11.29 -4.78
C HIS A 209 -17.00 -11.32 -4.16
N GLN A 210 -16.76 -12.24 -3.21
CA GLN A 210 -15.48 -12.33 -2.51
C GLN A 210 -14.32 -12.71 -3.45
N GLY A 211 -14.54 -13.63 -4.39
CA GLY A 211 -13.52 -14.00 -5.37
C GLY A 211 -13.17 -12.81 -6.29
N LEU A 212 -14.17 -12.04 -6.71
CA LEU A 212 -13.97 -10.85 -7.53
C LEU A 212 -13.16 -9.77 -6.80
N THR A 213 -13.53 -9.43 -5.57
CA THR A 213 -12.83 -8.39 -4.80
C THR A 213 -11.42 -8.83 -4.43
N ASN A 214 -11.23 -10.08 -4.04
CA ASN A 214 -9.90 -10.64 -3.76
C ASN A 214 -8.99 -10.55 -4.98
N CYS A 215 -9.44 -10.99 -6.16
CA CYS A 215 -8.66 -10.91 -7.38
C CYS A 215 -8.34 -9.46 -7.76
N LEU A 216 -9.33 -8.56 -7.71
CA LEU A 216 -9.12 -7.16 -8.10
C LEU A 216 -8.15 -6.44 -7.16
N TRP A 217 -8.33 -6.61 -5.85
CA TRP A 217 -7.42 -6.08 -4.84
C TRP A 217 -6.01 -6.68 -4.96
N SER A 218 -5.91 -7.97 -5.30
CA SER A 218 -4.62 -8.64 -5.48
C SER A 218 -3.82 -8.00 -6.63
N LEU A 219 -4.49 -7.57 -7.70
CA LEU A 219 -3.83 -6.85 -8.80
C LEU A 219 -3.43 -5.42 -8.39
N ALA A 220 -4.23 -4.80 -7.53
CA ALA A 220 -3.99 -3.47 -7.01
C ALA A 220 -2.77 -3.41 -6.07
N VAL A 221 -2.51 -4.43 -5.24
CA VAL A 221 -1.33 -4.42 -4.33
C VAL A 221 0.00 -4.56 -5.04
N LEU A 222 0.00 -5.08 -6.27
CA LEU A 222 1.21 -5.21 -7.09
C LEU A 222 1.81 -3.83 -7.45
N PRO A 223 3.05 -3.79 -7.98
CA PRO A 223 3.68 -2.54 -8.38
C PRO A 223 2.86 -1.73 -9.40
N PRO A 224 3.06 -0.40 -9.49
CA PRO A 224 2.37 0.46 -10.45
C PRO A 224 2.37 -0.10 -11.88
N GLY A 225 1.25 0.07 -12.57
CA GLY A 225 1.06 -0.42 -13.94
C GLY A 225 0.66 -1.90 -14.05
N SER A 226 0.59 -2.65 -12.95
CA SER A 226 0.13 -4.05 -12.99
C SER A 226 -1.32 -4.17 -13.48
N LEU A 227 -2.21 -3.27 -13.03
CA LEU A 227 -3.60 -3.21 -13.53
C LEU A 227 -3.65 -2.95 -15.05
N LEU A 228 -2.79 -2.06 -15.56
CA LEU A 228 -2.71 -1.75 -17.00
C LEU A 228 -2.13 -2.91 -17.82
N ARG A 229 -1.20 -3.69 -17.26
CA ARG A 229 -0.69 -4.89 -17.94
C ARG A 229 -1.74 -6.00 -18.04
N HIS A 230 -2.59 -6.12 -17.02
CA HIS A 230 -3.60 -7.17 -16.90
C HIS A 230 -5.02 -6.62 -17.11
N ALA A 231 -5.15 -5.70 -18.05
CA ALA A 231 -6.33 -4.87 -18.22
C ALA A 231 -7.58 -5.66 -18.65
N GLU A 232 -7.39 -6.75 -19.40
CA GLU A 232 -8.45 -7.70 -19.76
C GLU A 232 -9.04 -8.38 -18.52
N LEU A 233 -8.18 -8.90 -17.63
CA LEU A 233 -8.60 -9.51 -16.38
C LEU A 233 -9.29 -8.48 -15.47
N VAL A 234 -8.71 -7.29 -15.33
CA VAL A 234 -9.33 -6.19 -14.58
C VAL A 234 -10.72 -5.89 -15.14
N GLY A 235 -10.90 -5.93 -16.46
CA GLY A 235 -12.19 -5.68 -17.09
C GLY A 235 -13.25 -6.70 -16.75
N MET A 236 -12.92 -7.98 -16.82
CA MET A 236 -13.84 -9.04 -16.41
C MET A 236 -14.22 -8.96 -14.92
N LEU A 237 -13.26 -8.58 -14.06
CA LEU A 237 -13.49 -8.45 -12.61
C LEU A 237 -14.37 -7.25 -12.28
N VAL A 238 -14.11 -6.08 -12.88
CA VAL A 238 -14.93 -4.88 -12.69
C VAL A 238 -16.35 -5.11 -13.20
N GLU A 239 -16.52 -5.70 -14.38
CA GLU A 239 -17.85 -6.04 -14.91
C GLU A 239 -18.62 -6.96 -13.95
N GLY A 240 -17.95 -7.96 -13.39
CA GLY A 240 -18.54 -8.84 -12.39
C GLY A 240 -18.99 -8.10 -11.13
N LEU A 241 -18.17 -7.18 -10.62
CA LEU A 241 -18.50 -6.39 -9.42
C LEU A 241 -19.68 -5.45 -9.66
N GLU A 242 -19.72 -4.76 -10.80
CA GLU A 242 -20.86 -3.91 -11.19
C GLU A 242 -22.16 -4.71 -11.23
N ARG A 243 -22.12 -5.94 -11.76
CA ARG A 243 -23.30 -6.82 -11.83
C ARG A 243 -23.69 -7.43 -10.49
N CYS A 244 -22.75 -7.63 -9.57
CA CYS A 244 -23.06 -8.03 -8.20
C CYS A 244 -23.73 -6.88 -7.42
N GLY A 245 -23.33 -5.63 -7.68
CA GLY A 245 -23.78 -4.46 -6.96
C GLY A 245 -23.21 -4.38 -5.55
N ALA A 246 -23.34 -3.20 -4.93
CA ALA A 246 -22.76 -2.94 -3.62
C ALA A 246 -23.37 -3.83 -2.52
N GLU A 247 -24.68 -4.08 -2.56
CA GLU A 247 -25.42 -4.83 -1.53
C GLU A 247 -24.96 -6.27 -1.36
N ALA A 248 -24.39 -6.88 -2.41
CA ALA A 248 -23.82 -8.22 -2.32
C ALA A 248 -22.46 -8.26 -1.60
N LEU A 249 -21.80 -7.11 -1.42
CA LEU A 249 -20.47 -7.01 -0.84
C LEU A 249 -20.53 -6.90 0.68
N ASN A 250 -19.81 -7.79 1.37
CA ASN A 250 -19.54 -7.63 2.81
C ASN A 250 -18.52 -6.49 3.08
N GLU A 251 -18.33 -6.12 4.35
CA GLU A 251 -17.46 -5.00 4.75
C GLU A 251 -16.03 -5.12 4.19
N ILE A 252 -15.42 -6.31 4.26
CA ILE A 252 -14.07 -6.58 3.76
C ILE A 252 -14.00 -6.41 2.24
N SER A 253 -14.98 -6.96 1.53
CA SER A 253 -15.08 -6.89 0.07
C SER A 253 -15.20 -5.43 -0.39
N ARG A 254 -15.98 -4.61 0.32
CA ARG A 254 -16.10 -3.18 0.03
C ARG A 254 -14.78 -2.43 0.24
N VAL A 255 -14.07 -2.68 1.34
CA VAL A 255 -12.75 -2.08 1.59
C VAL A 255 -11.75 -2.45 0.49
N GLN A 256 -11.69 -3.73 0.12
CA GLN A 256 -10.81 -4.21 -0.95
C GLN A 256 -11.15 -3.54 -2.29
N THR A 257 -12.43 -3.48 -2.65
CA THR A 257 -12.91 -2.82 -3.88
C THR A 257 -12.55 -1.35 -3.89
N TRP A 258 -12.72 -0.63 -2.78
CA TRP A 258 -12.34 0.78 -2.67
C TRP A 258 -10.83 0.99 -2.88
N GLN A 259 -10.00 0.16 -2.23
CA GLN A 259 -8.56 0.23 -2.41
C GLN A 259 -8.13 -0.03 -3.85
N ALA A 260 -8.77 -0.99 -4.53
CA ALA A 260 -8.49 -1.26 -5.94
C ALA A 260 -8.99 -0.15 -6.87
N HIS A 261 -10.16 0.43 -6.58
CA HIS A 261 -10.71 1.56 -7.32
C HIS A 261 -9.75 2.75 -7.35
N LEU A 262 -9.13 3.08 -6.21
CA LEU A 262 -8.10 4.14 -6.14
C LEU A 262 -6.92 3.89 -7.09
N GLU A 263 -6.51 2.62 -7.26
CA GLU A 263 -5.46 2.26 -8.22
C GLU A 263 -5.93 2.35 -9.67
N ILE A 264 -7.18 1.98 -9.95
CA ILE A 264 -7.78 2.10 -11.29
C ILE A 264 -7.85 3.58 -11.69
N GLU A 265 -8.37 4.46 -10.83
CA GLU A 265 -8.44 5.90 -11.11
C GLU A 265 -7.04 6.51 -11.30
N SER A 266 -6.06 6.08 -10.50
CA SER A 266 -4.67 6.52 -10.71
C SER A 266 -4.10 6.06 -12.04
N ALA A 267 -4.38 4.82 -12.46
CA ALA A 267 -3.95 4.31 -13.76
C ALA A 267 -4.58 5.08 -14.92
N HIS A 268 -5.84 5.49 -14.79
CA HIS A 268 -6.50 6.37 -15.76
C HIS A 268 -5.82 7.72 -15.90
N GLN A 269 -5.54 8.38 -14.78
CA GLN A 269 -4.91 9.70 -14.79
C GLN A 269 -3.55 9.66 -15.49
N LEU A 270 -2.74 8.63 -15.20
CA LEU A 270 -1.45 8.43 -15.85
C LEU A 270 -1.58 8.17 -17.35
N TRP A 271 -2.56 7.36 -17.75
CA TRP A 271 -2.83 7.10 -19.16
C TRP A 271 -3.28 8.36 -19.90
N GLU A 272 -4.20 9.14 -19.32
CA GLU A 272 -4.66 10.43 -19.89
C GLU A 272 -3.51 11.44 -20.02
N GLU A 273 -2.62 11.51 -19.04
CA GLU A 273 -1.43 12.35 -19.09
C GLU A 273 -0.49 11.92 -20.21
N GLN A 274 -0.23 10.62 -20.35
CA GLN A 274 0.58 10.07 -21.42
C GLN A 274 0.01 10.42 -22.80
N GLN A 275 -1.31 10.26 -22.98
CA GLN A 275 -2.00 10.64 -24.22
C GLN A 275 -1.86 12.14 -24.51
N ARG A 276 -1.99 13.02 -23.51
CA ARG A 276 -1.75 14.46 -23.69
C ARG A 276 -0.31 14.76 -24.10
N GLN A 277 0.67 14.07 -23.51
CA GLN A 277 2.09 14.26 -23.85
C GLN A 277 2.40 13.80 -25.28
N GLU A 278 1.82 12.69 -25.72
CA GLU A 278 1.96 12.16 -27.09
C GLU A 278 1.33 13.12 -28.11
N GLN A 279 0.11 13.61 -27.86
CA GLN A 279 -0.52 14.63 -28.70
C GLN A 279 0.31 15.91 -28.79
N GLN A 280 0.87 16.39 -27.68
CA GLN A 280 1.77 17.56 -27.69
C GLN A 280 3.07 17.30 -28.47
N ARG A 281 3.58 16.06 -28.44
CA ARG A 281 4.77 15.66 -29.19
C ARG A 281 4.47 15.64 -30.69
N ASP A 282 3.32 15.13 -31.10
CA ASP A 282 2.91 15.09 -32.51
C ASP A 282 2.62 16.49 -33.05
N GLN A 283 1.96 17.35 -32.26
CA GLN A 283 1.76 18.76 -32.62
C GLN A 283 3.09 19.50 -32.83
N ARG A 284 4.08 19.27 -31.95
CA ARG A 284 5.43 19.84 -32.11
C ARG A 284 6.16 19.32 -33.34
N GLN A 285 5.95 18.07 -33.74
CA GLN A 285 6.55 17.50 -34.96
C GLN A 285 5.88 18.01 -36.25
N GLN A 286 4.58 18.28 -36.21
CA GLN A 286 3.83 18.79 -37.37
C GLN A 286 4.06 20.30 -37.61
N GLN A 287 4.43 21.06 -36.57
CA GLN A 287 4.60 22.51 -36.65
C GLN A 287 5.69 22.95 -37.67
N PRO A 288 6.89 22.33 -37.75
CA PRO A 288 7.87 22.64 -38.79
C PRO A 288 7.40 22.28 -40.21
N GLN A 289 6.64 21.19 -40.38
CA GLN A 289 6.11 20.80 -41.68
C GLN A 289 5.05 21.80 -42.17
N LYS A 290 4.16 22.23 -41.27
CA LYS A 290 3.16 23.27 -41.57
C LYS A 290 3.81 24.61 -41.90
N GLN A 291 4.89 24.98 -41.21
CA GLN A 291 5.68 26.18 -41.54
C GLN A 291 6.33 26.05 -42.93
N ARG A 292 6.89 24.90 -43.29
CA ARG A 292 7.46 24.67 -44.64
C ARG A 292 6.42 24.77 -45.75
N GLN A 293 5.23 24.22 -45.54
CA GLN A 293 4.12 24.33 -46.52
C GLN A 293 3.66 25.78 -46.69
N LEU A 294 3.59 26.57 -45.61
CA LEU A 294 3.28 28.00 -45.68
C LEU A 294 4.33 28.83 -46.43
N HIS A 295 5.61 28.45 -46.35
CA HIS A 295 6.68 29.13 -47.10
C HIS A 295 6.68 28.75 -48.59
N LEU A 296 6.38 27.49 -48.94
CA LEU A 296 6.33 27.02 -50.33
C LEU A 296 5.12 27.60 -51.09
N GLY A 297 3.97 27.77 -50.44
CA GLY A 297 2.76 28.34 -51.05
C GLY A 297 2.83 29.86 -51.34
N ARG A 298 3.91 30.55 -50.94
CA ARG A 298 4.09 32.00 -51.15
C ARG A 298 5.07 32.34 -52.28
N SER A 299 5.64 31.33 -52.95
CA SER A 299 6.71 31.49 -53.95
C SER A 299 6.23 31.57 -55.42
N ASP A 300 4.92 31.68 -55.68
CA ASP A 300 4.37 31.81 -57.03
C ASP A 300 4.05 33.26 -57.44
N GLN A 301 4.72 34.25 -56.86
CA GLN A 301 4.79 35.57 -57.51
C GLN A 301 5.96 35.59 -58.49
N PRO A 302 5.72 35.77 -59.81
CA PRO A 302 6.78 35.90 -60.79
C PRO A 302 7.45 37.25 -60.61
N SER A 303 8.50 37.31 -59.79
CA SER A 303 9.35 38.49 -59.69
C SER A 303 10.41 38.41 -60.79
N SER A 304 10.33 39.38 -61.68
CA SER A 304 11.20 39.65 -62.81
C SER A 304 12.68 39.64 -62.44
N ALA A 305 13.43 38.90 -63.27
CA ALA A 305 14.86 38.96 -63.55
C ALA A 305 15.66 40.12 -62.91
N LEU A 306 16.68 39.75 -62.11
CA LEU A 306 17.94 40.49 -62.03
C LEU A 306 19.13 39.53 -61.93
N PRO A 307 20.32 39.94 -62.45
CA PRO A 307 21.38 39.02 -62.81
C PRO A 307 22.38 38.76 -61.69
N ALA A 308 23.06 37.63 -61.88
CA ALA A 308 24.11 37.07 -61.04
C ALA A 308 25.22 38.08 -60.70
N ALA A 309 25.47 38.25 -59.39
CA ALA A 309 26.71 38.78 -58.87
C ALA A 309 27.38 37.72 -58.00
N SER A 310 28.54 37.29 -58.48
CA SER A 310 29.54 36.46 -57.83
C SER A 310 30.07 37.11 -56.55
N LEU A 311 30.15 36.34 -55.47
CA LEU A 311 30.95 36.70 -54.29
C LEU A 311 31.76 35.49 -53.77
N PRO A 312 32.91 35.75 -53.12
CA PRO A 312 34.03 34.83 -53.09
C PRO A 312 34.08 33.95 -51.84
N SER A 313 34.90 32.92 -51.99
CA SER A 313 35.34 31.94 -51.02
C SER A 313 35.96 32.52 -49.74
N ASN A 314 35.97 31.64 -48.73
CA ASN A 314 36.93 31.54 -47.62
C ASN A 314 36.78 32.52 -46.43
N VAL A 315 36.08 32.06 -45.40
CA VAL A 315 36.45 32.33 -44.01
C VAL A 315 36.43 31.02 -43.22
N LEU A 316 37.63 30.49 -42.96
CA LEU A 316 37.89 29.42 -42.00
C LEU A 316 37.63 29.93 -40.58
N LEU A 317 36.68 29.32 -39.87
CA LEU A 317 36.53 29.47 -38.43
C LEU A 317 37.33 28.40 -37.68
N PRO A 318 37.96 28.73 -36.54
CA PRO A 318 38.82 27.81 -35.80
C PRO A 318 38.00 26.75 -35.06
N ARG A 319 38.48 25.50 -35.15
CA ARG A 319 38.02 24.34 -34.38
C ARG A 319 38.20 24.61 -32.88
N THR A 320 37.10 24.72 -32.16
CA THR A 320 37.10 24.65 -30.70
C THR A 320 37.13 23.21 -30.23
N SER A 321 37.99 22.98 -29.25
CA SER A 321 38.33 21.69 -28.66
C SER A 321 37.12 21.07 -27.94
N LYS A 322 36.81 19.81 -28.28
CA LYS A 322 35.83 18.95 -27.60
C LYS A 322 36.19 18.78 -26.12
N ARG A 323 35.51 19.53 -25.24
CA ARG A 323 35.47 19.27 -23.80
C ARG A 323 34.57 18.06 -23.58
N ARG A 324 35.12 16.93 -23.11
CA ARG A 324 34.35 15.75 -22.70
C ARG A 324 33.47 16.12 -21.51
N SER A 325 32.16 16.07 -21.69
CA SER A 325 31.19 16.09 -20.60
C SER A 325 31.38 14.85 -19.72
N PRO A 326 31.24 14.96 -18.39
CA PRO A 326 31.24 13.78 -17.51
C PRO A 326 30.06 12.85 -17.88
N PRO A 327 30.21 11.53 -17.69
CA PRO A 327 29.13 10.58 -17.94
C PRO A 327 27.95 10.90 -17.04
N SER A 328 26.77 11.04 -17.65
CA SER A 328 25.50 11.16 -16.93
C SER A 328 25.34 9.98 -15.97
N PRO A 329 24.80 10.18 -14.76
CA PRO A 329 24.50 9.07 -13.86
C PRO A 329 23.55 8.08 -14.56
N PRO A 330 23.68 6.77 -14.27
CA PRO A 330 22.81 5.76 -14.86
C PRO A 330 21.36 6.11 -14.55
N SER A 331 20.56 6.26 -15.59
CA SER A 331 19.11 6.43 -15.47
C SER A 331 18.54 5.29 -14.61
N PRO A 332 17.56 5.56 -13.73
CA PRO A 332 16.86 4.49 -13.02
C PRO A 332 16.28 3.49 -14.03
N PRO A 333 16.15 2.20 -13.65
CA PRO A 333 15.66 1.17 -14.56
C PRO A 333 14.37 1.61 -15.20
N THR A 334 14.42 1.82 -16.52
CA THR A 334 13.28 2.25 -17.32
C THR A 334 12.21 1.19 -17.16
N SER A 335 11.07 1.56 -16.58
CA SER A 335 9.88 0.71 -16.59
C SER A 335 9.67 0.19 -18.01
N PRO A 336 9.36 -1.11 -18.19
CA PRO A 336 9.13 -1.65 -19.53
C PRO A 336 8.07 -0.81 -20.24
N PRO A 337 8.24 -0.53 -21.55
CA PRO A 337 7.33 0.32 -22.29
C PRO A 337 5.91 -0.24 -22.22
N LEU A 338 4.95 0.64 -21.89
CA LEU A 338 3.53 0.31 -21.91
C LEU A 338 3.10 -0.05 -23.35
N PRO A 339 2.12 -0.96 -23.53
CA PRO A 339 1.66 -1.38 -24.85
C PRO A 339 1.12 -0.20 -25.66
N SER A 340 1.50 -0.13 -26.94
CA SER A 340 1.29 1.01 -27.84
C SER A 340 -0.03 0.97 -28.64
N SER A 341 -1.07 0.28 -28.16
CA SER A 341 -2.33 0.15 -28.91
C SER A 341 -3.44 1.07 -28.36
N ALA A 342 -4.02 1.85 -29.26
CA ALA A 342 -4.99 2.95 -29.08
C ALA A 342 -6.37 2.60 -28.48
N SER A 343 -6.48 1.57 -27.65
CA SER A 343 -7.73 1.24 -26.98
C SER A 343 -7.47 0.74 -25.56
N PHE A 344 -7.41 1.64 -24.57
CA PHE A 344 -7.68 1.23 -23.19
C PHE A 344 -7.98 2.41 -22.24
N PRO A 345 -9.26 2.67 -21.92
CA PRO A 345 -9.61 3.00 -20.56
C PRO A 345 -9.79 1.67 -19.81
N LEU A 346 -9.08 1.48 -18.70
CA LEU A 346 -9.51 0.48 -17.72
C LEU A 346 -11.00 0.71 -17.42
N PRO A 347 -11.82 -0.32 -17.20
CA PRO A 347 -13.19 -0.05 -16.80
C PRO A 347 -13.17 0.56 -15.40
N ARG A 348 -13.88 1.68 -15.25
CA ARG A 348 -14.10 2.34 -13.97
C ARG A 348 -15.28 1.70 -13.27
N LEU A 349 -15.25 1.76 -11.93
CA LEU A 349 -16.47 1.49 -11.18
C LEU A 349 -17.49 2.59 -11.47
N SER A 350 -18.77 2.24 -11.44
CA SER A 350 -19.85 3.22 -11.46
C SER A 350 -19.73 4.17 -10.26
N PRO A 351 -20.13 5.45 -10.40
CA PRO A 351 -20.10 6.41 -9.29
C PRO A 351 -20.85 5.91 -8.06
N ASP A 352 -21.96 5.20 -8.25
CA ASP A 352 -22.79 4.66 -7.17
C ASP A 352 -22.05 3.56 -6.39
N LEU A 353 -21.44 2.59 -7.10
CA LEU A 353 -20.66 1.54 -6.45
C LEU A 353 -19.45 2.13 -5.74
N ALA A 354 -18.72 3.05 -6.40
CA ALA A 354 -17.56 3.75 -5.84
C ALA A 354 -17.92 4.52 -4.56
N ALA A 355 -19.02 5.28 -4.57
CA ALA A 355 -19.52 6.01 -3.40
C ALA A 355 -19.90 5.06 -2.26
N SER A 356 -20.57 3.94 -2.57
CA SER A 356 -20.99 2.96 -1.59
C SER A 356 -19.80 2.26 -0.89
N VAL A 357 -18.79 1.84 -1.66
CA VAL A 357 -17.59 1.22 -1.08
C VAL A 357 -16.74 2.23 -0.31
N ARG A 358 -16.67 3.49 -0.77
CA ARG A 358 -16.03 4.60 -0.04
C ARG A 358 -16.70 4.85 1.30
N GLN A 359 -18.03 4.86 1.35
CA GLN A 359 -18.78 5.07 2.58
C GLN A 359 -18.49 3.98 3.61
N THR A 360 -18.35 2.73 3.16
CA THR A 360 -17.94 1.62 4.03
C THR A 360 -16.52 1.82 4.54
N MET A 361 -15.58 2.24 3.69
CA MET A 361 -14.21 2.55 4.09
C MET A 361 -14.16 3.64 5.18
N LEU A 362 -14.93 4.72 5.01
CA LEU A 362 -15.05 5.77 6.02
C LEU A 362 -15.61 5.24 7.35
N GLY A 363 -16.62 4.37 7.29
CA GLY A 363 -17.18 3.71 8.46
C GLY A 363 -16.16 2.82 9.19
N VAL A 364 -15.37 2.04 8.45
CA VAL A 364 -14.28 1.20 9.01
C VAL A 364 -13.21 2.08 9.66
N SER A 365 -12.78 3.15 8.99
CA SER A 365 -11.78 4.09 9.52
C SER A 365 -12.28 4.88 10.74
N ALA A 366 -13.59 5.07 10.89
CA ALA A 366 -14.15 5.64 12.11
C ALA A 366 -14.00 4.70 13.31
N LYS A 367 -14.08 3.37 13.10
CA LYS A 367 -13.88 2.36 14.16
C LYS A 367 -12.42 2.28 14.64
N VAL A 368 -11.45 2.70 13.83
CA VAL A 368 -10.02 2.68 14.20
C VAL A 368 -9.74 3.52 15.45
N LEU A 369 -10.47 4.62 15.67
CA LEU A 369 -10.35 5.44 16.88
C LEU A 369 -10.67 4.68 18.19
N GLN A 370 -11.30 3.51 18.09
CA GLN A 370 -11.62 2.66 19.24
C GLN A 370 -10.51 1.64 19.52
N GLN A 371 -9.52 1.51 18.64
CA GLN A 371 -8.40 0.59 18.81
C GLN A 371 -7.34 1.20 19.73
N PRO A 372 -6.67 0.39 20.56
CA PRO A 372 -5.57 0.88 21.37
C PRO A 372 -4.42 1.33 20.47
N VAL A 373 -3.99 2.57 20.65
CA VAL A 373 -2.77 3.09 20.03
C VAL A 373 -1.58 2.29 20.59
N THR A 374 -0.69 1.85 19.70
CA THR A 374 0.49 1.10 20.10
C THR A 374 1.48 1.97 20.87
N ALA A 375 2.27 1.38 21.76
CA ALA A 375 3.32 2.09 22.48
C ALA A 375 4.31 2.78 21.50
N LEU A 376 4.58 2.14 20.36
CA LEU A 376 5.41 2.68 19.30
C LEU A 376 4.81 3.96 18.70
N GLN A 377 3.52 3.94 18.31
CA GLN A 377 2.81 5.12 17.79
C GLN A 377 2.80 6.27 18.81
N LEU A 378 2.50 5.97 20.09
CA LEU A 378 2.51 6.97 21.16
C LEU A 378 3.89 7.63 21.34
N ASP A 379 4.95 6.84 21.23
CA ASP A 379 6.33 7.33 21.39
C ASP A 379 6.76 8.23 20.22
N VAL A 380 6.43 7.84 18.98
CA VAL A 380 6.66 8.70 17.79
C VAL A 380 5.84 10.00 17.90
N ALA A 381 4.56 9.91 18.30
CA ALA A 381 3.70 11.06 18.51
C ALA A 381 4.25 12.01 19.59
N GLY A 382 4.78 11.45 20.68
CA GLY A 382 5.45 12.17 21.75
C GLY A 382 6.69 12.93 21.24
N CYS A 383 7.51 12.29 20.42
CA CYS A 383 8.67 12.92 19.78
C CYS A 383 8.27 14.09 18.88
N ALA A 384 7.26 13.92 18.02
CA ALA A 384 6.74 14.98 17.15
C ALA A 384 6.21 16.17 17.96
N THR A 385 5.47 15.89 19.05
CA THR A 385 4.91 16.92 19.94
C THR A 385 6.02 17.67 20.68
N TYR A 386 7.08 16.97 21.11
CA TYR A 386 8.24 17.61 21.73
C TYR A 386 8.94 18.58 20.75
N LEU A 387 9.16 18.16 19.50
CA LEU A 387 9.77 18.99 18.45
C LEU A 387 8.94 20.25 18.15
N LEU A 388 7.61 20.14 18.15
CA LEU A 388 6.69 21.29 18.05
C LEU A 388 6.94 22.30 19.18
N VAL A 389 6.89 21.86 20.44
CA VAL A 389 7.10 22.74 21.61
C VAL A 389 8.50 23.36 21.63
N ALA A 390 9.52 22.59 21.25
CA ALA A 390 10.89 23.09 21.15
C ALA A 390 11.03 24.21 20.11
N GLY A 391 10.38 24.05 18.94
CA GLY A 391 10.35 25.07 17.89
C GLY A 391 9.68 26.38 18.31
N GLU A 392 8.61 26.31 19.12
CA GLU A 392 7.93 27.49 19.65
C GLU A 392 8.79 28.27 20.65
N ARG A 393 9.51 27.57 21.54
CA ARG A 393 10.45 28.19 22.49
C ARG A 393 11.59 28.90 21.78
N GLY A 394 12.16 28.28 20.74
CA GLY A 394 13.20 28.91 19.91
C GLY A 394 12.73 30.21 19.26
N ARG A 395 11.47 30.26 18.80
CA ARG A 395 10.86 31.47 18.22
C ARG A 395 10.70 32.58 19.28
N ALA A 396 10.18 32.25 20.46
CA ALA A 396 10.00 33.23 21.53
C ALA A 396 11.33 33.85 21.97
N GLN A 397 12.37 33.03 22.11
CA GLN A 397 13.72 33.51 22.46
C GLN A 397 14.36 34.36 21.35
N GLY A 398 14.18 33.96 20.08
CA GLY A 398 14.65 34.74 18.93
C GLY A 398 13.99 36.13 18.85
N GLN A 399 12.68 36.20 19.09
CA GLN A 399 11.93 37.48 19.13
C GLN A 399 12.40 38.38 20.27
N GLN A 400 12.64 37.82 21.47
CA GLN A 400 13.17 38.58 22.60
C GLN A 400 14.58 39.13 22.34
N ARG A 401 15.47 38.32 21.74
CA ARG A 401 16.82 38.77 21.35
C ARG A 401 16.78 39.87 20.29
N GLY A 402 15.91 39.75 19.30
CA GLY A 402 15.72 40.79 18.27
C GLY A 402 15.26 42.12 18.86
N GLN A 403 14.28 42.09 19.79
CA GLN A 403 13.81 43.29 20.48
C GLN A 403 14.88 43.92 21.38
N GLN A 404 15.71 43.11 22.07
CA GLN A 404 16.83 43.61 22.86
C GLN A 404 17.91 44.28 22.00
N GLN A 405 18.22 43.71 20.83
CA GLN A 405 19.18 44.31 19.90
C GLN A 405 18.68 45.63 19.30
N GLN A 406 17.40 45.72 18.94
CA GLN A 406 16.81 46.97 18.46
C GLN A 406 16.83 48.08 19.52
N ARG A 407 16.48 47.76 20.78
CA ARG A 407 16.61 48.72 21.89
C ARG A 407 18.06 49.17 22.14
N GLY A 408 19.03 48.29 21.96
CA GLY A 408 20.45 48.63 22.08
C GLY A 408 20.94 49.59 21.00
N GLN A 409 20.42 49.48 19.77
CA GLN A 409 20.79 50.37 18.66
C GLN A 409 20.13 51.75 18.77
N GLU A 410 18.86 51.83 19.19
CA GLU A 410 18.19 53.12 19.42
C GLU A 410 18.79 53.88 20.60
N GLY A 411 19.26 53.17 21.64
CA GLY A 411 19.97 53.78 22.78
C GLY A 411 21.34 54.39 22.44
N SER A 412 21.96 54.00 21.32
CA SER A 412 23.28 54.50 20.91
C SER A 412 23.22 55.67 19.90
N ALA A 413 22.06 55.95 19.30
CA ALA A 413 21.89 57.07 18.36
C ALA A 413 21.49 58.40 19.04
N GLY A 414 21.21 58.39 20.34
CA GLY A 414 20.75 59.57 21.11
C GLY A 414 21.83 60.58 21.52
N SER A 415 23.09 60.43 21.09
CA SER A 415 24.18 61.39 21.38
C SER A 415 24.79 61.96 20.10
N SER A 416 23.98 62.66 19.29
CA SER A 416 24.49 63.61 18.29
C SER A 416 23.41 64.64 17.89
N SER A 417 23.48 65.78 18.58
CA SER A 417 23.24 67.14 18.07
C SER A 417 21.81 67.61 17.75
N SER A 418 21.36 68.49 18.65
CA SER A 418 20.49 69.64 18.44
C SER A 418 20.82 70.47 17.19
N ARG A 419 19.78 70.96 16.47
CA ARG A 419 19.62 72.40 16.16
C ARG A 419 18.20 72.72 15.64
N LEU A 420 17.73 73.87 16.12
CA LEU A 420 16.43 74.50 15.98
C LEU A 420 16.17 75.04 14.57
N SER A 421 14.90 75.07 14.14
CA SER A 421 14.30 76.25 13.51
C SER A 421 12.76 76.17 13.48
N ASN A 422 12.16 77.19 14.10
CA ASN A 422 10.75 77.56 14.09
C ASN A 422 10.20 77.89 12.69
N GLY A 423 8.88 77.74 12.52
CA GLY A 423 8.13 78.41 11.45
C GLY A 423 6.68 77.96 11.36
N SER A 424 5.79 78.66 12.08
CA SER A 424 4.32 78.62 11.88
C SER A 424 3.93 79.17 10.51
N ILE A 425 2.79 78.72 9.94
CA ILE A 425 1.70 79.54 9.37
C ILE A 425 0.50 78.63 9.02
N ALA A 426 -0.67 79.23 9.15
CA ALA A 426 -2.02 78.68 9.13
C ALA A 426 -2.59 78.32 7.74
N GLY A 427 -3.68 77.54 7.78
CA GLY A 427 -4.89 77.77 6.98
C GLY A 427 -5.09 76.90 5.74
N GLY A 428 -6.29 76.33 5.59
CA GLY A 428 -6.78 75.90 4.28
C GLY A 428 -7.69 74.67 4.26
N SER A 429 -8.99 74.93 4.22
CA SER A 429 -10.07 74.00 3.88
C SER A 429 -9.92 73.36 2.48
N GLY A 430 -10.49 72.18 2.28
CA GLY A 430 -11.22 71.86 1.04
C GLY A 430 -10.80 70.65 0.21
N ASN A 431 -11.83 69.84 -0.09
CA ASN A 431 -12.03 68.95 -1.24
C ASN A 431 -11.42 67.53 -1.30
N SER A 432 -12.32 66.60 -0.99
CA SER A 432 -12.73 65.44 -1.79
C SER A 432 -12.29 65.45 -3.26
N SER A 433 -11.57 64.41 -3.69
CA SER A 433 -11.83 63.74 -4.97
C SER A 433 -11.18 62.36 -5.01
N SER A 434 -12.00 61.41 -5.45
CA SER A 434 -11.71 60.03 -5.79
C SER A 434 -10.53 59.87 -6.73
N SER A 435 -9.58 59.00 -6.39
CA SER A 435 -8.66 58.39 -7.35
C SER A 435 -8.28 56.97 -6.90
N MET A 436 -8.29 56.07 -7.90
CA MET A 436 -8.05 54.63 -7.86
C MET A 436 -6.72 54.24 -7.18
N PRO A 437 -6.63 53.06 -6.54
CA PRO A 437 -5.33 52.50 -6.18
C PRO A 437 -4.71 51.89 -7.44
N SER A 438 -3.73 52.61 -7.98
CA SER A 438 -2.68 52.07 -8.82
C SER A 438 -1.90 51.02 -8.03
N SER A 439 -1.84 49.83 -8.62
CA SER A 439 -0.92 48.74 -8.31
C SER A 439 0.50 49.28 -8.14
N SER A 440 0.96 49.29 -6.88
CA SER A 440 2.37 49.48 -6.54
C SER A 440 2.92 48.12 -6.10
N ASP A 441 3.90 47.70 -6.89
CA ASP A 441 4.85 46.65 -6.60
C ASP A 441 5.48 46.80 -5.22
N GLY A 442 5.81 45.66 -4.63
CA GLY A 442 6.60 45.60 -3.40
C GLY A 442 6.23 44.46 -2.47
N ASN A 443 5.76 43.32 -2.98
CA ASN A 443 5.69 42.10 -2.19
C ASN A 443 7.11 41.62 -1.91
N ASN A 444 7.72 42.15 -0.84
CA ASN A 444 8.91 41.65 -0.20
C ASN A 444 8.60 40.29 0.42
N ASN A 445 8.36 39.29 -0.43
CA ASN A 445 8.54 37.89 -0.08
C ASN A 445 10.05 37.64 -0.05
N SER A 446 10.71 38.20 0.97
CA SER A 446 11.97 37.65 1.42
C SER A 446 11.68 36.21 1.80
N SER A 447 12.08 35.29 0.93
CA SER A 447 12.14 33.86 1.17
C SER A 447 12.69 33.63 2.58
N GLY A 448 11.80 33.21 3.49
CA GLY A 448 12.12 32.97 4.88
C GLY A 448 13.18 31.89 4.97
N THR A 449 14.43 32.30 5.08
CA THR A 449 15.62 31.49 5.36
C THR A 449 15.71 31.15 6.86
N GLY A 450 14.56 31.00 7.51
CA GLY A 450 14.47 30.48 8.86
C GLY A 450 14.46 28.95 8.84
N PRO A 451 15.03 28.28 9.86
CA PRO A 451 14.98 26.82 9.95
C PRO A 451 13.53 26.32 9.93
N CYS A 452 13.29 25.22 9.21
CA CYS A 452 11.98 24.61 9.13
C CYS A 452 11.58 24.04 10.50
N ARG A 453 10.34 24.23 10.93
CA ARG A 453 9.84 23.73 12.21
C ARG A 453 8.43 23.18 12.09
N ILE A 454 8.07 22.33 13.04
CA ILE A 454 6.69 21.85 13.20
C ILE A 454 5.81 22.98 13.72
N THR A 455 4.61 23.10 13.16
CA THR A 455 3.58 24.09 13.55
C THR A 455 2.30 23.45 14.07
N ARG A 456 2.04 22.18 13.71
CA ARG A 456 0.89 21.40 14.19
C ARG A 456 1.19 19.91 14.07
N VAL A 457 0.67 19.12 14.99
CA VAL A 457 0.69 17.65 14.96
C VAL A 457 -0.71 17.14 15.28
N GLU A 458 -1.22 16.20 14.50
CA GLU A 458 -2.48 15.49 14.76
C GLU A 458 -2.27 13.98 14.66
N GLN A 459 -2.79 13.24 15.63
CA GLN A 459 -2.76 11.77 15.65
C GLN A 459 -3.99 11.20 14.95
N GLU A 460 -3.86 10.01 14.38
CA GLU A 460 -4.96 9.26 13.75
C GLU A 460 -5.71 10.10 12.72
N TRP A 461 -5.03 10.93 11.93
CA TRP A 461 -5.68 11.92 11.06
C TRP A 461 -6.38 11.27 9.88
N LEU A 462 -7.66 11.57 9.64
CA LEU A 462 -8.43 11.03 8.52
C LEU A 462 -8.07 11.76 7.22
N VAL A 463 -7.64 10.99 6.22
CA VAL A 463 -7.45 11.42 4.82
C VAL A 463 -8.78 11.22 4.06
N PRO A 464 -9.62 12.26 3.87
CA PRO A 464 -10.98 12.08 3.36
C PRO A 464 -11.02 11.51 1.93
N GLU A 465 -10.02 11.83 1.11
CA GLU A 465 -9.89 11.37 -0.28
C GLU A 465 -9.72 9.86 -0.36
N LEU A 466 -8.98 9.28 0.59
CA LEU A 466 -8.68 7.85 0.65
C LEU A 466 -9.60 7.10 1.62
N GLY A 467 -10.27 7.82 2.52
CA GLY A 467 -11.04 7.24 3.61
C GLY A 467 -10.20 6.44 4.62
N VAL A 468 -8.88 6.67 4.69
CA VAL A 468 -7.96 6.03 5.67
C VAL A 468 -7.54 7.03 6.73
N ARG A 469 -7.23 6.57 7.94
CA ARG A 469 -6.51 7.36 8.95
C ARG A 469 -5.02 7.09 8.87
N VAL A 470 -4.18 8.10 8.99
CA VAL A 470 -2.72 8.00 9.16
C VAL A 470 -2.35 8.13 10.63
N ASP A 471 -1.24 7.54 11.06
CA ASP A 471 -0.85 7.57 12.47
C ASP A 471 -0.57 9.01 12.94
N LEU A 472 0.10 9.81 12.11
CA LEU A 472 0.36 11.22 12.36
C LEU A 472 0.24 12.07 11.09
N SER A 473 -0.32 13.27 11.23
CA SER A 473 -0.19 14.37 10.27
C SER A 473 0.57 15.53 10.93
N VAL A 474 1.59 16.01 10.25
CA VAL A 474 2.54 17.03 10.74
C VAL A 474 2.56 18.20 9.77
N TRP A 475 2.28 19.41 10.25
CA TRP A 475 2.37 20.63 9.44
C TRP A 475 3.67 21.36 9.76
N LEU A 476 4.36 21.79 8.71
CA LEU A 476 5.65 22.44 8.79
C LEU A 476 5.54 23.93 8.44
N SER A 477 6.48 24.73 8.94
CA SER A 477 6.49 26.19 8.73
C SER A 477 6.77 26.61 7.29
N ASP A 478 7.30 25.71 6.47
CA ASP A 478 7.49 25.89 5.02
C ASP A 478 6.21 25.62 4.20
N GLY A 479 5.10 25.30 4.88
CA GLY A 479 3.80 25.02 4.26
C GLY A 479 3.58 23.56 3.90
N ARG A 480 4.57 22.67 4.09
CA ARG A 480 4.38 21.24 3.85
C ARG A 480 3.47 20.62 4.91
N GLN A 481 2.60 19.73 4.46
CA GLN A 481 1.90 18.75 5.30
C GLN A 481 2.53 17.38 5.03
N VAL A 482 3.03 16.75 6.09
CA VAL A 482 3.73 15.47 6.05
C VAL A 482 2.95 14.45 6.87
N VAL A 483 2.66 13.29 6.28
CA VAL A 483 2.06 12.17 7.02
C VAL A 483 3.16 11.20 7.45
N VAL A 484 3.07 10.71 8.68
CA VAL A 484 4.00 9.72 9.22
C VAL A 484 3.22 8.46 9.54
N GLU A 485 3.63 7.35 8.92
CA GLU A 485 3.16 5.99 9.21
C GLU A 485 4.18 5.31 10.12
N VAL A 486 3.69 4.71 11.19
CA VAL A 486 4.45 4.00 12.20
C VAL A 486 4.31 2.51 11.92
N ASP A 487 5.28 1.97 11.19
CA ASP A 487 5.16 0.63 10.65
C ASP A 487 5.56 -0.43 11.69
N GLY A 488 4.57 -1.03 12.33
CA GLY A 488 4.76 -2.21 13.19
C GLY A 488 5.20 -3.48 12.45
N PRO A 489 5.58 -4.56 13.18
CA PRO A 489 6.06 -5.82 12.60
C PRO A 489 5.13 -6.43 11.56
N SER A 490 3.81 -6.24 11.69
CA SER A 490 2.82 -6.76 10.76
C SER A 490 2.83 -6.08 9.38
N HIS A 491 3.61 -5.01 9.17
CA HIS A 491 3.77 -4.39 7.85
C HIS A 491 4.88 -5.01 7.02
N TYR A 492 5.58 -6.02 7.54
CA TYR A 492 6.75 -6.64 6.94
C TYR A 492 6.65 -8.15 6.93
N PHE A 493 7.43 -8.79 6.04
CA PHE A 493 7.51 -10.24 6.03
C PHE A 493 8.21 -10.75 7.29
N CYS A 494 7.64 -11.76 7.94
CA CYS A 494 8.18 -12.33 9.16
C CYS A 494 9.55 -13.00 8.96
N ASN A 495 9.83 -13.54 7.77
CA ASN A 495 11.11 -14.16 7.42
C ASN A 495 12.08 -13.21 6.68
N GLU A 496 11.64 -11.99 6.35
CA GLU A 496 12.44 -10.91 5.76
C GLU A 496 12.00 -9.57 6.39
N PRO A 497 12.38 -9.30 7.66
CA PRO A 497 11.75 -8.27 8.47
C PRO A 497 11.93 -6.84 7.95
N ARG A 498 12.83 -6.60 6.99
CA ARG A 498 13.04 -5.29 6.34
C ARG A 498 12.32 -5.14 5.00
N THR A 499 11.68 -6.20 4.52
CA THR A 499 10.91 -6.18 3.27
C THR A 499 9.46 -5.86 3.58
N LYS A 500 8.99 -4.69 3.15
CA LYS A 500 7.60 -4.24 3.35
C LYS A 500 6.62 -5.10 2.56
N GLU A 501 5.50 -5.44 3.19
CA GLU A 501 4.44 -6.20 2.54
C GLU A 501 3.75 -5.37 1.44
N PRO A 502 3.26 -6.01 0.36
CA PRO A 502 2.54 -5.34 -0.72
C PRO A 502 1.34 -4.51 -0.25
N ARG A 503 0.63 -4.98 0.78
CA ARG A 503 -0.50 -4.24 1.35
C ARG A 503 -0.07 -2.93 2.00
N ALA A 504 1.02 -2.96 2.76
CA ALA A 504 1.57 -1.77 3.39
C ALA A 504 2.18 -0.83 2.32
N ALA A 505 2.84 -1.39 1.30
CA ALA A 505 3.34 -0.62 0.17
C ALA A 505 2.23 0.01 -0.70
N LEU A 506 1.07 -0.65 -0.85
CA LEU A 506 -0.12 -0.10 -1.50
C LEU A 506 -0.60 1.15 -0.76
N ARG A 507 -0.67 1.07 0.57
CA ARG A 507 -1.08 2.18 1.43
C ARG A 507 -0.15 3.40 1.27
N ASP A 508 1.16 3.21 1.37
CA ASP A 508 2.14 4.29 1.13
C ASP A 508 1.94 4.94 -0.24
N ARG A 509 1.74 4.11 -1.26
CA ARG A 509 1.57 4.59 -2.64
C ARG A 509 0.29 5.40 -2.81
N GLN A 510 -0.78 5.06 -2.09
CA GLN A 510 -2.03 5.82 -2.09
C GLN A 510 -1.87 7.15 -1.35
N LEU A 511 -1.23 7.14 -0.19
CA LEU A 511 -0.89 8.36 0.55
C LEU A 511 0.00 9.29 -0.28
N ALA A 512 0.98 8.73 -1.00
CA ALA A 512 1.92 9.50 -1.80
C ALA A 512 1.27 10.21 -2.99
N ARG A 513 0.08 9.81 -3.42
CA ARG A 513 -0.71 10.55 -4.43
C ARG A 513 -1.38 11.79 -3.86
N VAL A 514 -1.74 11.76 -2.58
CA VAL A 514 -2.43 12.87 -1.90
C VAL A 514 -1.40 13.88 -1.39
N PHE A 515 -0.35 13.41 -0.72
CA PHE A 515 0.65 14.27 -0.07
C PHE A 515 1.89 14.54 -0.91
N GLY A 516 2.14 13.72 -1.94
CA GLY A 516 3.43 13.65 -2.63
C GLY A 516 4.37 12.66 -1.94
N ARG A 517 5.23 12.00 -2.72
CA ARG A 517 6.16 10.96 -2.24
C ARG A 517 7.09 11.43 -1.12
N GLU A 518 7.53 12.68 -1.19
CA GLU A 518 8.46 13.29 -0.22
C GLU A 518 7.78 13.65 1.12
N ASN A 519 6.45 13.56 1.19
CA ASN A 519 5.65 13.93 2.36
C ASN A 519 4.93 12.72 2.98
N VAL A 520 5.28 11.51 2.57
CA VAL A 520 4.86 10.26 3.22
C VAL A 520 6.09 9.63 3.85
N LEU A 521 6.17 9.71 5.16
CA LEU A 521 7.29 9.17 5.93
C LEU A 521 6.86 7.88 6.61
N CYS A 522 7.80 6.95 6.70
CA CYS A 522 7.63 5.68 7.39
C CYS A 522 8.64 5.64 8.54
N VAL A 523 8.17 5.29 9.72
CA VAL A 523 8.99 4.97 10.89
C VAL A 523 8.88 3.46 11.13
N PRO A 524 9.83 2.66 10.64
CA PRO A 524 9.80 1.22 10.83
C PRO A 524 10.11 0.86 12.29
N TYR A 525 9.41 -0.14 12.82
CA TYR A 525 9.57 -0.55 14.22
C TYR A 525 11.02 -0.92 14.58
N TRP A 526 11.78 -1.55 13.68
CA TRP A 526 13.15 -1.98 14.00
C TRP A 526 14.13 -0.81 14.11
N ASP A 527 14.05 0.21 13.25
CA ASP A 527 14.92 1.39 13.37
C ASP A 527 14.60 2.10 14.69
N TRP A 528 13.31 2.17 15.02
CA TRP A 528 12.85 2.80 16.24
C TRP A 528 13.22 2.03 17.51
N ASP A 529 13.09 0.70 17.48
CA ASP A 529 13.46 -0.21 18.57
C ASP A 529 14.98 -0.26 18.79
N GLU A 530 15.78 -0.17 17.73
CA GLU A 530 17.24 -0.04 17.85
C GLU A 530 17.64 1.20 18.66
N MET A 531 16.83 2.27 18.64
CA MET A 531 17.00 3.49 19.43
C MET A 531 16.36 3.44 20.83
N ALA A 532 15.92 2.27 21.32
CA ALA A 532 15.25 2.15 22.61
C ALA A 532 16.04 2.79 23.77
N GLY A 533 15.37 3.62 24.56
CA GLY A 533 15.95 4.34 25.69
C GLY A 533 16.80 5.57 25.34
N ARG A 534 17.05 5.86 24.06
CA ARG A 534 17.89 6.97 23.58
C ARG A 534 17.04 8.07 22.99
N GLN A 535 16.38 8.85 23.85
CA GLN A 535 15.37 9.84 23.44
C GLN A 535 15.92 10.91 22.49
N GLU A 536 17.15 11.38 22.70
CA GLU A 536 17.80 12.36 21.83
C GLU A 536 18.00 11.82 20.41
N GLU A 537 18.33 10.53 20.28
CA GLU A 537 18.47 9.88 18.96
C GLU A 537 17.14 9.76 18.24
N LYS A 538 16.06 9.39 18.94
CA LYS A 538 14.70 9.35 18.37
C LYS A 538 14.24 10.72 17.87
N LEU A 539 14.52 11.78 18.65
CA LEU A 539 14.23 13.15 18.26
C LEU A 539 15.04 13.58 17.03
N ALA A 540 16.34 13.28 17.00
CA ALA A 540 17.21 13.58 15.87
C ALA A 540 16.79 12.82 14.61
N TYR A 541 16.45 11.54 14.75
CA TYR A 541 15.93 10.70 13.67
C TYR A 541 14.65 11.28 13.07
N LEU A 542 13.66 11.59 13.91
CA LEU A 542 12.38 12.14 13.43
C LEU A 542 12.56 13.55 12.83
N ALA A 543 13.43 14.39 13.41
CA ALA A 543 13.74 15.71 12.86
C ALA A 543 14.42 15.61 11.48
N ALA A 544 15.35 14.67 11.31
CA ALA A 544 16.00 14.41 10.03
C ALA A 544 15.01 13.89 8.97
N LEU A 545 14.11 12.98 9.34
CA LEU A 545 13.04 12.52 8.45
C LEU A 545 12.13 13.67 8.00
N LEU A 546 11.79 14.58 8.90
CA LEU A 546 10.95 15.75 8.62
C LEU A 546 11.69 16.90 7.90
N ARG A 547 13.02 16.83 7.81
CA ARG A 547 13.90 17.89 7.25
C ARG A 547 13.72 19.22 7.99
N LEU A 548 13.93 19.19 9.31
CA LEU A 548 13.85 20.35 10.21
C LEU A 548 15.20 21.07 10.40
N ASP A 549 16.24 20.64 9.67
CA ASP A 549 17.61 21.13 9.75
C ASP A 549 17.83 22.55 9.20
#